data_AF-A0A7X8DYY0-F1
#
_entry.id   AF-A0A7X8DYY0-F1
#
_cell.length_a   1.000
_cell.length_b   1.000
_cell.length_c   1.000
_cell.angle_alpha   90.00
_cell.angle_beta   90.00
_cell.angle_gamma   90.00
#
_symmetry.space_group_name_H-M   'P 1'
#
loop_
_entity.id
_entity.type
_entity.pdbx_description
1 polymer ?
#
loop_
_entity_poly.entity_id
_entity_poly.type
_entity_poly.pdbx_seq_one_letter_code
_entity_poly.pdbx_strand_id
1 'polypeptide(L)'
;MAWGFSWLVLVFILLTAWLLVRRQRAQPSEAEQRTQFSLPVTSAAQQQVLDTIENLRVSADDVQGVKRLAVLRQAMDSLSDELILDSKIRPSETPAPIGEWVIAPNAKPNRRLLYIHGGFWAAGSPKSHRAITDRLSRLTGACVFALDYRLMPEHGYQDGILDCREAYIWLQEQGPEGPSKADFMVIAGDSAGGTHTLGLIAWLRDQQLPLPTAAIALSPSTDLTLRSLRKQPNFYTDVMLGSTIDKLAAIPFPLLWAGAAFAMRALPSNPLVSPIQGDLSGLPPTLIHVSEAELLAENVQRYVTKAQAQGTPVEMRTWPNMVHVWHLFTPLLSEAEAAFQDIGAFLDLIENANCYQSR
;
A
#
# COMPACT_ATOMS: atom_id res chain seq x y z
N MET A 1 33.88 -35.58 14.51
CA MET A 1 32.68 -35.79 15.37
C MET A 1 31.83 -34.53 15.61
N ALA A 2 32.12 -33.35 15.02
CA ALA A 2 31.34 -32.13 15.27
C ALA A 2 30.18 -31.85 14.27
N TRP A 3 30.12 -32.57 13.14
CA TRP A 3 29.12 -32.30 12.08
C TRP A 3 27.77 -33.03 12.28
N GLY A 4 27.75 -34.14 13.02
CA GLY A 4 26.52 -34.89 13.29
C GLY A 4 25.58 -34.22 14.30
N PHE A 5 26.14 -33.41 15.22
CA PHE A 5 25.37 -32.74 16.26
C PHE A 5 24.53 -31.57 15.70
N SER A 6 25.07 -30.80 14.75
CA SER A 6 24.35 -29.70 14.10
C SER A 6 23.18 -30.18 13.24
N TRP A 7 23.30 -31.34 12.58
CA TRP A 7 22.23 -31.90 11.76
C TRP A 7 21.06 -32.43 12.60
N LEU A 8 21.37 -33.07 13.74
CA LEU A 8 20.35 -33.55 14.68
C LEU A 8 19.59 -32.40 15.35
N VAL A 9 20.27 -31.29 15.66
CA VAL A 9 19.62 -30.08 16.17
C VAL A 9 18.71 -29.44 15.11
N LEU A 10 19.15 -29.37 13.86
CA LEU A 10 18.35 -28.81 12.76
C LEU A 10 17.11 -29.67 12.47
N VAL A 11 17.26 -31.00 12.45
CA VAL A 11 16.14 -31.94 12.31
C VAL A 11 15.21 -31.84 13.50
N PHE A 12 15.72 -31.74 14.72
CA PHE A 12 14.89 -31.58 15.91
C PHE A 12 14.07 -30.28 15.87
N ILE A 13 14.67 -29.16 15.44
CA ILE A 13 13.99 -27.87 15.26
C ILE A 13 12.91 -27.97 14.16
N LEU A 14 13.22 -28.60 13.03
CA LEU A 14 12.25 -28.79 11.94
C LEU A 14 11.11 -29.74 12.34
N LEU A 15 11.40 -30.79 13.10
CA LEU A 15 10.42 -31.77 13.57
C LEU A 15 9.52 -31.18 14.67
N THR A 16 10.08 -30.37 15.58
CA THR A 16 9.30 -29.65 16.59
C THR A 16 8.47 -28.55 15.96
N ALA A 17 9.00 -27.78 15.00
CA ALA A 17 8.22 -26.84 14.21
C ALA A 17 7.07 -27.55 13.47
N TRP A 18 7.34 -28.69 12.83
CA TRP A 18 6.32 -29.49 12.15
C TRP A 18 5.27 -30.05 13.12
N LEU A 19 5.67 -30.56 14.29
CA LEU A 19 4.75 -31.07 15.32
C LEU A 19 3.91 -29.96 15.97
N LEU A 20 4.46 -28.75 16.14
CA LEU A 20 3.74 -27.58 16.63
C LEU A 20 2.72 -27.09 15.60
N VAL A 21 3.09 -27.01 14.33
CA VAL A 21 2.19 -26.72 13.21
C VAL A 21 1.09 -27.78 13.10
N ARG A 22 1.43 -29.06 13.33
CA ARG A 22 0.46 -30.17 13.26
C ARG A 22 -0.46 -30.26 14.49
N ARG A 23 0.00 -29.87 15.68
CA ARG A 23 -0.83 -29.78 16.90
C ARG A 23 -1.78 -28.59 16.90
N GLN A 24 -1.45 -27.51 16.18
CA GLN A 24 -2.36 -26.37 15.99
C GLN A 24 -3.41 -26.59 14.88
N ARG A 25 -3.39 -27.71 14.16
CA ARG A 25 -4.43 -28.12 13.19
C ARG A 25 -5.69 -28.70 13.85
N ALA A 26 -6.16 -28.10 14.93
CA ALA A 26 -7.61 -27.99 15.11
C ALA A 26 -7.98 -26.66 14.45
N GLN A 27 -7.95 -26.62 13.12
CA GLN A 27 -8.40 -25.43 12.40
C GLN A 27 -9.91 -25.33 12.62
N PRO A 28 -10.44 -24.19 13.10
CA PRO A 28 -11.86 -23.94 13.06
C PRO A 28 -12.34 -24.13 11.62
N SER A 29 -13.53 -24.72 11.47
CA SER A 29 -14.16 -24.93 10.17
C SER A 29 -14.25 -23.59 9.40
N GLU A 30 -14.28 -23.63 8.06
CA GLU A 30 -14.44 -22.39 7.25
C GLU A 30 -15.65 -21.55 7.70
N ALA A 31 -16.71 -22.21 8.22
CA ALA A 31 -17.87 -21.55 8.80
C ALA A 31 -17.56 -20.80 10.11
N GLU A 32 -16.65 -21.30 10.94
CA GLU A 32 -16.20 -20.63 12.18
C GLU A 32 -15.23 -19.47 11.88
N GLN A 33 -14.43 -19.58 10.83
CA GLN A 33 -13.59 -18.46 10.35
C GLN A 33 -14.45 -17.33 9.75
N ARG A 34 -15.54 -17.67 9.05
CA ARG A 34 -16.54 -16.70 8.54
C ARG A 34 -17.18 -15.85 9.64
N THR A 35 -17.29 -16.37 10.86
CA THR A 35 -17.86 -15.64 12.00
C THR A 35 -16.85 -14.84 12.82
N GLN A 36 -15.55 -14.96 12.55
CA GLN A 36 -14.51 -14.40 13.40
C GLN A 36 -14.06 -12.99 12.99
N PHE A 37 -14.12 -12.66 11.69
CA PHE A 37 -13.83 -11.31 11.21
C PHE A 37 -15.13 -10.62 10.79
N SER A 38 -15.47 -9.49 11.41
CA SER A 38 -16.71 -8.78 11.11
C SER A 38 -16.51 -7.28 11.14
N LEU A 39 -16.96 -6.62 10.07
CA LEU A 39 -17.15 -5.17 10.02
C LEU A 39 -18.63 -4.86 10.26
N PRO A 40 -18.97 -3.83 11.06
CA PRO A 40 -20.34 -3.37 11.18
C PRO A 40 -20.83 -2.88 9.81
N VAL A 41 -21.82 -3.58 9.24
CA VAL A 41 -22.45 -3.17 7.97
C VAL A 41 -23.56 -2.18 8.27
N THR A 42 -23.43 -0.98 7.73
CA THR A 42 -24.37 0.13 7.94
C THR A 42 -25.10 0.54 6.66
N SER A 43 -24.69 0.03 5.49
CA SER A 43 -25.32 0.33 4.20
C SER A 43 -25.25 -0.85 3.21
N ALA A 44 -26.14 -0.83 2.20
CA ALA A 44 -26.12 -1.82 1.12
C ALA A 44 -24.82 -1.75 0.29
N ALA A 45 -24.26 -0.55 0.10
CA ALA A 45 -23.00 -0.36 -0.58
C ALA A 45 -21.83 -1.04 0.17
N GLN A 46 -21.80 -0.92 1.51
CA GLN A 46 -20.81 -1.63 2.32
C GLN A 46 -20.97 -3.16 2.22
N GLN A 47 -22.21 -3.67 2.19
CA GLN A 47 -22.44 -5.10 1.97
C GLN A 47 -21.89 -5.56 0.60
N GLN A 48 -22.17 -4.81 -0.45
CA GLN A 48 -21.66 -5.10 -1.80
C GLN A 48 -20.12 -5.10 -1.86
N VAL A 49 -19.48 -4.19 -1.13
CA VAL A 49 -18.02 -4.16 -0.99
C VAL A 49 -17.51 -5.44 -0.31
N LEU A 50 -18.13 -5.86 0.79
CA LEU A 50 -17.76 -7.10 1.47
C LEU A 50 -17.95 -8.33 0.57
N ASP A 51 -19.05 -8.40 -0.19
CA ASP A 51 -19.31 -9.48 -1.13
C ASP A 51 -18.25 -9.52 -2.25
N THR A 52 -17.83 -8.34 -2.75
CA THR A 52 -16.76 -8.22 -3.75
C THR A 52 -15.44 -8.75 -3.20
N ILE A 53 -15.09 -8.38 -1.97
CA ILE A 53 -13.86 -8.84 -1.30
C ILE A 53 -13.89 -10.36 -1.10
N GLU A 54 -15.02 -10.91 -0.68
CA GLU A 54 -15.17 -12.35 -0.50
C GLU A 54 -15.02 -13.10 -1.83
N ASN A 55 -15.62 -12.60 -2.92
CA ASN A 55 -15.50 -13.20 -4.24
C ASN A 55 -14.04 -13.19 -4.76
N LEU A 56 -13.29 -12.11 -4.54
CA LEU A 56 -11.87 -12.05 -4.85
C LEU A 56 -11.07 -13.11 -4.06
N ARG A 57 -11.39 -13.28 -2.77
CA ARG A 57 -10.73 -14.25 -1.90
C ARG A 57 -10.99 -15.69 -2.35
N VAL A 58 -12.26 -16.03 -2.56
CA VAL A 58 -12.70 -17.38 -3.00
C VAL A 58 -12.05 -17.76 -4.32
N SER A 59 -11.99 -16.82 -5.27
CA SER A 59 -11.38 -17.06 -6.59
C SER A 59 -9.90 -17.48 -6.51
N ALA A 60 -9.19 -17.08 -5.44
CA ALA A 60 -7.78 -17.38 -5.24
C ALA A 60 -7.52 -18.57 -4.29
N ASP A 61 -8.50 -19.06 -3.53
CA ASP A 61 -8.26 -20.06 -2.48
C ASP A 61 -8.11 -21.49 -3.02
N ASP A 62 -8.71 -21.81 -4.17
CA ASP A 62 -8.63 -23.16 -4.79
C ASP A 62 -7.33 -23.41 -5.58
N VAL A 63 -6.46 -22.40 -5.70
CA VAL A 63 -5.25 -22.45 -6.53
C VAL A 63 -4.00 -22.35 -5.67
N GLN A 64 -3.03 -23.24 -5.90
CA GLN A 64 -1.78 -23.28 -5.13
C GLN A 64 -0.59 -22.68 -5.89
N GLY A 65 0.38 -22.13 -5.15
CA GLY A 65 1.68 -21.69 -5.68
C GLY A 65 1.61 -20.48 -6.62
N VAL A 66 2.50 -20.41 -7.62
CA VAL A 66 2.61 -19.28 -8.57
C VAL A 66 1.31 -19.04 -9.36
N LYS A 67 0.54 -20.10 -9.63
CA LYS A 67 -0.77 -19.98 -10.28
C LYS A 67 -1.77 -19.19 -9.44
N ARG A 68 -1.68 -19.26 -8.11
CA ARG A 68 -2.51 -18.45 -7.20
C ARG A 68 -2.25 -16.97 -7.38
N LEU A 69 -0.97 -16.59 -7.49
CA LEU A 69 -0.56 -15.21 -7.63
C LEU A 69 -1.04 -14.62 -8.97
N ALA A 70 -0.92 -15.39 -10.05
CA ALA A 70 -1.45 -15.00 -11.35
C ALA A 70 -2.98 -14.77 -11.31
N VAL A 71 -3.73 -15.68 -10.68
CA VAL A 71 -5.18 -15.54 -10.50
C VAL A 71 -5.53 -14.32 -9.64
N LEU A 72 -4.79 -14.08 -8.55
CA LEU A 72 -4.98 -12.91 -7.70
C LEU A 72 -4.74 -11.61 -8.47
N ARG A 73 -3.64 -11.52 -9.24
CA ARG A 73 -3.34 -10.35 -10.08
C ARG A 73 -4.46 -10.11 -11.10
N GLN A 74 -4.92 -11.16 -11.77
CA GLN A 74 -6.03 -11.06 -12.73
C GLN A 74 -7.35 -10.62 -12.06
N ALA A 75 -7.66 -11.15 -10.88
CA ALA A 75 -8.86 -10.78 -10.13
C ALA A 75 -8.80 -9.32 -9.65
N MET A 76 -7.63 -8.84 -9.22
CA MET A 76 -7.44 -7.42 -8.90
C MET A 76 -7.60 -6.54 -10.15
N ASP A 77 -7.07 -6.95 -11.31
CA ASP A 77 -7.25 -6.21 -12.56
C ASP A 77 -8.71 -6.13 -12.99
N SER A 78 -9.50 -7.18 -12.74
CA SER A 78 -10.92 -7.20 -13.09
C SER A 78 -11.77 -6.21 -12.29
N LEU A 79 -11.27 -5.70 -11.16
CA LEU A 79 -11.94 -4.60 -10.44
C LEU A 79 -12.12 -3.35 -11.30
N SER A 80 -11.32 -3.21 -12.35
CA SER A 80 -11.36 -2.06 -13.26
C SER A 80 -12.00 -2.34 -14.62
N ASP A 81 -12.48 -3.57 -14.88
CA ASP A 81 -13.03 -3.94 -16.20
C ASP A 81 -14.37 -3.25 -16.51
N GLU A 82 -15.20 -3.02 -15.50
CA GLU A 82 -16.53 -2.40 -15.64
C GLU A 82 -16.54 -0.90 -15.30
N LEU A 83 -15.38 -0.32 -14.99
CA LEU A 83 -15.29 1.09 -14.64
C LEU A 83 -15.48 1.97 -15.88
N ILE A 84 -16.41 2.91 -15.76
CA ILE A 84 -16.51 4.03 -16.69
C ILE A 84 -15.55 5.12 -16.20
N LEU A 85 -14.45 5.29 -16.92
CA LEU A 85 -13.42 6.27 -16.61
C LEU A 85 -13.67 7.55 -17.40
N ASP A 86 -13.57 8.69 -16.71
CA ASP A 86 -13.60 10.01 -17.36
C ASP A 86 -12.23 10.36 -17.96
N SER A 87 -11.16 9.80 -17.36
CA SER A 87 -9.78 10.05 -17.74
C SER A 87 -9.34 9.18 -18.92
N LYS A 88 -8.48 9.74 -19.76
CA LYS A 88 -7.79 8.98 -20.82
C LYS A 88 -6.64 8.20 -20.21
N ILE A 89 -6.57 6.91 -20.53
CA ILE A 89 -5.46 6.04 -20.17
C ILE A 89 -4.50 5.93 -21.35
N ARG A 90 -3.20 6.15 -21.11
CA ARG A 90 -2.17 6.01 -22.13
C ARG A 90 -0.91 5.38 -21.55
N PRO A 91 -0.46 4.22 -22.05
CA PRO A 91 0.79 3.60 -21.60
C PRO A 91 2.00 4.53 -21.75
N SER A 92 3.02 4.32 -20.93
CA SER A 92 4.33 4.97 -21.12
C SER A 92 4.99 4.48 -22.41
N GLU A 93 5.48 5.40 -23.25
CA GLU A 93 6.23 5.07 -24.48
C GLU A 93 7.73 4.82 -24.22
N THR A 94 8.15 4.88 -22.96
CA THR A 94 9.53 4.67 -22.52
C THR A 94 9.79 3.22 -22.08
N PRO A 95 11.01 2.69 -22.25
CA PRO A 95 11.36 1.35 -21.74
C PRO A 95 11.41 1.29 -20.20
N ALA A 96 11.68 2.44 -19.56
CA ALA A 96 11.58 2.64 -18.11
C ALA A 96 11.43 4.17 -17.82
N PRO A 97 10.66 4.58 -16.80
CA PRO A 97 9.77 3.76 -15.99
C PRO A 97 8.61 3.18 -16.81
N ILE A 98 8.10 2.02 -16.40
CA ILE A 98 6.94 1.36 -17.02
C ILE A 98 5.69 1.76 -16.25
N GLY A 99 4.62 2.13 -16.94
CA GLY A 99 3.36 2.47 -16.32
C GLY A 99 2.34 3.00 -17.32
N GLU A 100 1.31 3.66 -16.80
CA GLU A 100 0.34 4.38 -17.63
C GLU A 100 0.04 5.77 -17.08
N TRP A 101 -0.17 6.69 -18.01
CA TRP A 101 -0.74 8.00 -17.74
C TRP A 101 -2.25 7.90 -17.63
N VAL A 102 -2.81 8.48 -16.56
CA VAL A 102 -4.24 8.70 -16.35
C VAL A 102 -4.47 10.20 -16.36
N ILE A 103 -5.19 10.67 -17.39
CA ILE A 103 -5.29 12.08 -17.74
C ILE A 103 -6.76 12.49 -17.81
N ALA A 104 -7.24 13.12 -16.75
CA ALA A 104 -8.57 13.71 -16.68
C ALA A 104 -8.77 14.84 -17.69
N PRO A 105 -10.03 15.15 -18.07
CA PRO A 105 -10.34 16.36 -18.83
C PRO A 105 -9.79 17.60 -18.11
N ASN A 106 -9.05 18.44 -18.84
CA ASN A 106 -8.39 19.65 -18.33
C ASN A 106 -7.23 19.43 -17.35
N ALA A 107 -6.72 18.20 -17.20
CA ALA A 107 -5.49 17.96 -16.46
C ALA A 107 -4.32 18.75 -17.09
N LYS A 108 -3.48 19.35 -16.25
CA LYS A 108 -2.35 20.17 -16.69
C LYS A 108 -1.09 19.30 -16.81
N PRO A 109 -0.40 19.24 -17.97
CA PRO A 109 0.77 18.35 -18.17
C PRO A 109 1.95 18.57 -17.20
N ASN A 110 2.08 19.78 -16.63
CA ASN A 110 3.11 20.15 -15.65
C ASN A 110 2.68 19.93 -14.19
N ARG A 111 1.41 19.57 -13.92
CA ARG A 111 0.95 19.06 -12.62
C ARG A 111 0.94 17.54 -12.69
N ARG A 112 1.76 16.89 -11.88
CA ARG A 112 1.96 15.44 -11.97
C ARG A 112 1.77 14.79 -10.62
N LEU A 113 1.26 13.58 -10.67
CA LEU A 113 1.10 12.74 -9.49
C LEU A 113 1.66 11.36 -9.80
N LEU A 114 2.68 10.93 -9.06
CA LEU A 114 3.16 9.56 -9.09
C LEU A 114 2.24 8.71 -8.21
N TYR A 115 1.57 7.71 -8.78
CA TYR A 115 0.78 6.76 -8.02
C TYR A 115 1.49 5.40 -7.94
N ILE A 116 1.67 4.90 -6.72
CA ILE A 116 2.33 3.63 -6.42
C ILE A 116 1.28 2.69 -5.82
N HIS A 117 0.90 1.65 -6.56
CA HIS A 117 -0.20 0.78 -6.17
C HIS A 117 0.13 -0.18 -5.01
N GLY A 118 -0.90 -0.57 -4.25
CA GLY A 118 -0.84 -1.62 -3.25
C GLY A 118 -0.87 -3.04 -3.84
N GLY A 119 -1.04 -4.03 -2.96
CA GLY A 119 -1.04 -5.47 -3.33
C GLY A 119 0.13 -6.26 -2.77
N PHE A 120 0.60 -5.93 -1.56
CA PHE A 120 1.62 -6.71 -0.83
C PHE A 120 2.95 -6.90 -1.58
N TRP A 121 3.32 -5.94 -2.43
CA TRP A 121 4.50 -5.98 -3.31
C TRP A 121 4.56 -7.18 -4.27
N ALA A 122 3.47 -7.91 -4.39
CA ALA A 122 3.39 -9.15 -5.16
C ALA A 122 2.21 -9.15 -6.14
N ALA A 123 1.20 -8.33 -5.91
CA ALA A 123 0.03 -8.17 -6.76
C ALA A 123 -0.30 -6.67 -6.92
N GLY A 124 -1.38 -6.39 -7.65
CA GLY A 124 -1.70 -5.06 -8.13
C GLY A 124 -1.01 -4.75 -9.45
N SER A 125 -1.43 -3.63 -10.04
CA SER A 125 -1.00 -3.12 -11.33
C SER A 125 -1.55 -1.69 -11.49
N PRO A 126 -1.11 -0.93 -12.49
CA PRO A 126 -1.78 0.31 -12.86
C PRO A 126 -3.27 0.12 -13.19
N LYS A 127 -3.60 -0.99 -13.89
CA LYS A 127 -4.99 -1.31 -14.28
C LYS A 127 -5.89 -1.52 -13.06
N SER A 128 -5.47 -2.33 -12.09
CA SER A 128 -6.27 -2.66 -10.90
C SER A 128 -6.62 -1.44 -10.03
N HIS A 129 -5.88 -0.34 -10.15
CA HIS A 129 -6.05 0.86 -9.33
C HIS A 129 -6.65 2.05 -10.11
N ARG A 130 -7.22 1.81 -11.30
CA ARG A 130 -7.80 2.86 -12.15
C ARG A 130 -8.92 3.66 -11.50
N ALA A 131 -9.70 3.05 -10.59
CA ALA A 131 -10.70 3.77 -9.80
C ALA A 131 -10.08 4.93 -9.01
N ILE A 132 -8.94 4.67 -8.35
CA ILE A 132 -8.24 5.68 -7.54
C ILE A 132 -7.55 6.70 -8.46
N THR A 133 -6.81 6.24 -9.46
CA THR A 133 -5.99 7.13 -10.29
C THR A 133 -6.83 8.03 -11.19
N ASP A 134 -7.97 7.55 -11.70
CA ASP A 134 -8.96 8.40 -12.38
C ASP A 134 -9.49 9.48 -11.44
N ARG A 135 -9.92 9.08 -10.23
CA ARG A 135 -10.49 10.02 -9.26
C ARG A 135 -9.47 11.07 -8.83
N LEU A 136 -8.23 10.67 -8.57
CA LEU A 136 -7.13 11.58 -8.23
C LEU A 136 -6.81 12.53 -9.40
N SER A 137 -6.77 12.06 -10.64
CA SER A 137 -6.49 12.93 -11.79
C SER A 137 -7.57 14.02 -11.92
N ARG A 138 -8.85 13.63 -11.81
CA ARG A 138 -9.97 14.58 -11.85
C ARG A 138 -9.97 15.58 -10.69
N LEU A 139 -9.71 15.09 -9.48
CA LEU A 139 -9.72 15.89 -8.27
C LEU A 139 -8.59 16.94 -8.29
N THR A 140 -7.39 16.53 -8.67
CA THR A 140 -6.18 17.36 -8.54
C THR A 140 -5.86 18.19 -9.79
N GLY A 141 -6.52 17.89 -10.91
CA GLY A 141 -6.15 18.42 -12.22
C GLY A 141 -4.73 18.04 -12.66
N ALA A 142 -4.15 17.00 -12.05
CA ALA A 142 -2.83 16.49 -12.37
C ALA A 142 -2.92 15.31 -13.35
N CYS A 143 -1.90 15.19 -14.20
CA CYS A 143 -1.64 13.97 -14.95
C CYS A 143 -1.06 12.93 -14.00
N VAL A 144 -1.80 11.86 -13.72
CA VAL A 144 -1.36 10.80 -12.83
C VAL A 144 -0.52 9.82 -13.63
N PHE A 145 0.66 9.46 -13.14
CA PHE A 145 1.46 8.35 -13.66
C PHE A 145 1.33 7.18 -12.69
N ALA A 146 0.57 6.17 -13.09
CA ALA A 146 0.40 4.93 -12.35
C ALA A 146 1.55 3.99 -12.70
N LEU A 147 2.47 3.82 -11.75
CA LEU A 147 3.71 3.07 -11.91
C LEU A 147 3.45 1.56 -11.90
N ASP A 148 3.99 0.84 -12.87
CA ASP A 148 4.03 -0.62 -12.93
C ASP A 148 5.39 -1.11 -12.40
N TYR A 149 5.59 -1.01 -11.08
CA TYR A 149 6.86 -1.36 -10.47
C TYR A 149 7.04 -2.88 -10.39
N ARG A 150 8.29 -3.32 -10.44
CA ARG A 150 8.63 -4.74 -10.39
C ARG A 150 8.16 -5.40 -9.09
N LEU A 151 7.41 -6.49 -9.24
CA LEU A 151 6.79 -7.23 -8.15
C LEU A 151 7.56 -8.50 -7.76
N MET A 152 7.40 -8.88 -6.50
CA MET A 152 7.79 -10.19 -6.01
C MET A 152 6.82 -11.28 -6.49
N PRO A 153 7.29 -12.54 -6.65
CA PRO A 153 8.65 -13.02 -6.45
C PRO A 153 9.55 -12.94 -7.71
N GLU A 154 9.02 -12.48 -8.85
CA GLU A 154 9.77 -12.39 -10.11
C GLU A 154 10.99 -11.47 -9.99
N HIS A 155 10.84 -10.42 -9.18
CA HIS A 155 11.88 -9.47 -8.81
C HIS A 155 12.03 -9.38 -7.29
N GLY A 156 13.15 -8.84 -6.81
CA GLY A 156 13.35 -8.61 -5.40
C GLY A 156 12.57 -7.39 -4.89
N TYR A 157 12.25 -7.36 -3.60
CA TYR A 157 11.59 -6.19 -2.97
C TYR A 157 12.27 -4.84 -3.27
N GLN A 158 13.60 -4.83 -3.33
CA GLN A 158 14.36 -3.61 -3.61
C GLN A 158 14.25 -3.13 -5.07
N ASP A 159 13.92 -4.02 -6.02
CA ASP A 159 13.73 -3.66 -7.41
C ASP A 159 12.54 -2.70 -7.58
N GLY A 160 11.42 -2.97 -6.92
CA GLY A 160 10.27 -2.05 -6.91
C GLY A 160 10.59 -0.69 -6.26
N ILE A 161 11.44 -0.65 -5.24
CA ILE A 161 11.92 0.60 -4.64
C ILE A 161 12.74 1.42 -5.65
N LEU A 162 13.62 0.76 -6.41
CA LEU A 162 14.41 1.42 -7.45
C LEU A 162 13.50 2.00 -8.53
N ASP A 163 12.49 1.25 -8.98
CA ASP A 163 11.53 1.73 -9.97
C ASP A 163 10.76 2.96 -9.47
N CYS A 164 10.37 3.00 -8.19
CA CYS A 164 9.72 4.17 -7.59
C CYS A 164 10.62 5.41 -7.62
N ARG A 165 11.92 5.25 -7.35
CA ARG A 165 12.91 6.35 -7.37
C ARG A 165 13.15 6.84 -8.79
N GLU A 166 13.34 5.93 -9.73
CA GLU A 166 13.54 6.23 -11.15
C GLU A 166 12.31 6.94 -11.73
N ALA A 167 11.11 6.47 -11.40
CA ALA A 167 9.87 7.08 -11.85
C ALA A 167 9.72 8.52 -11.35
N TYR A 168 10.01 8.78 -10.07
CA TYR A 168 9.94 10.14 -9.54
C TYR A 168 10.93 11.08 -10.24
N ILE A 169 12.19 10.66 -10.38
CA ILE A 169 13.22 11.46 -11.06
C ILE A 169 12.82 11.73 -12.51
N TRP A 170 12.31 10.71 -13.22
CA TRP A 170 11.85 10.84 -14.59
C TRP A 170 10.68 11.82 -14.71
N LEU A 171 9.70 11.74 -13.80
CA LEU A 171 8.53 12.63 -13.77
C LEU A 171 8.87 14.09 -13.47
N GLN A 172 10.07 14.42 -12.97
CA GLN A 172 10.48 15.82 -12.83
C GLN A 172 10.65 16.51 -14.20
N GLU A 173 11.07 15.75 -15.20
CA GLU A 173 11.50 16.29 -16.51
C GLU A 173 10.67 15.75 -17.68
N GLN A 174 9.78 14.78 -17.43
CA GLN A 174 8.97 14.11 -18.46
C GLN A 174 7.49 14.18 -18.10
N GLY A 175 6.71 14.79 -19.00
CA GLY A 175 5.25 14.87 -18.90
C GLY A 175 4.58 13.92 -19.88
N PRO A 176 3.24 13.90 -19.91
CA PRO A 176 2.53 13.07 -20.85
C PRO A 176 2.85 13.45 -22.31
N GLU A 177 3.03 14.72 -22.63
CA GLU A 177 3.26 15.14 -24.02
C GLU A 177 4.74 15.14 -24.41
N GLY A 178 5.61 14.60 -23.55
CA GLY A 178 7.06 14.55 -23.73
C GLY A 178 7.84 15.41 -22.73
N PRO A 179 9.12 15.73 -23.03
CA PRO A 179 10.00 16.46 -22.12
C PRO A 179 9.40 17.81 -21.72
N SER A 180 9.16 17.98 -20.42
CA SER A 180 8.63 19.21 -19.82
C SER A 180 8.85 19.16 -18.31
N LYS A 181 9.11 20.30 -17.68
CA LYS A 181 9.30 20.36 -16.23
C LYS A 181 7.99 20.27 -15.48
N ALA A 182 8.01 19.59 -14.34
CA ALA A 182 6.91 19.61 -13.39
C ALA A 182 6.98 20.86 -12.51
N ASP A 183 5.85 21.55 -12.36
CA ASP A 183 5.72 22.70 -11.46
C ASP A 183 4.99 22.32 -10.16
N PHE A 184 4.32 21.16 -10.16
CA PHE A 184 3.60 20.60 -9.03
C PHE A 184 3.74 19.08 -9.07
N MET A 185 4.11 18.50 -7.93
CA MET A 185 4.40 17.07 -7.82
C MET A 185 3.77 16.50 -6.55
N VAL A 186 3.00 15.44 -6.70
CA VAL A 186 2.48 14.65 -5.57
C VAL A 186 2.95 13.21 -5.71
N ILE A 187 3.29 12.58 -4.59
CA ILE A 187 3.51 11.13 -4.53
C ILE A 187 2.36 10.55 -3.72
N ALA A 188 1.64 9.60 -4.29
CA ALA A 188 0.58 8.90 -3.60
C ALA A 188 0.72 7.38 -3.75
N GLY A 189 0.23 6.65 -2.75
CA GLY A 189 0.16 5.20 -2.85
C GLY A 189 -0.64 4.58 -1.72
N ASP A 190 -1.11 3.37 -1.95
CA ASP A 190 -1.95 2.64 -1.01
C ASP A 190 -1.26 1.39 -0.47
N SER A 191 -1.54 1.02 0.78
CA SER A 191 -1.06 -0.22 1.40
C SER A 191 0.47 -0.39 1.27
N ALA A 192 0.92 -1.40 0.52
CA ALA A 192 2.31 -1.64 0.14
C ALA A 192 2.94 -0.48 -0.67
N GLY A 193 2.19 0.13 -1.58
CA GLY A 193 2.59 1.34 -2.29
C GLY A 193 2.59 2.58 -1.41
N GLY A 194 1.78 2.60 -0.35
CA GLY A 194 1.86 3.57 0.74
C GLY A 194 3.17 3.46 1.51
N THR A 195 3.66 2.24 1.78
CA THR A 195 5.02 2.00 2.32
C THR A 195 6.10 2.58 1.40
N HIS A 196 6.00 2.32 0.09
CA HIS A 196 6.93 2.88 -0.89
C HIS A 196 6.85 4.41 -0.96
N THR A 197 5.67 5.00 -0.86
CA THR A 197 5.48 6.46 -0.82
C THR A 197 6.24 7.07 0.36
N LEU A 198 6.05 6.54 1.57
CA LEU A 198 6.73 7.02 2.78
C LEU A 198 8.25 6.81 2.72
N GLY A 199 8.70 5.67 2.16
CA GLY A 199 10.12 5.39 1.96
C GLY A 199 10.77 6.28 0.90
N LEU A 200 10.04 6.61 -0.17
CA LEU A 200 10.51 7.45 -1.27
C LEU A 200 10.73 8.88 -0.82
N ILE A 201 9.77 9.48 -0.10
CA ILE A 201 9.94 10.86 0.42
C ILE A 201 11.11 10.98 1.39
N ALA A 202 11.35 9.97 2.23
CA ALA A 202 12.49 9.94 3.13
C ALA A 202 13.80 9.84 2.34
N TRP A 203 13.85 8.97 1.32
CA TRP A 203 15.00 8.84 0.46
C TRP A 203 15.31 10.14 -0.31
N LEU A 204 14.29 10.82 -0.87
CA LEU A 204 14.48 12.10 -1.57
C LEU A 204 15.10 13.15 -0.64
N ARG A 205 14.60 13.25 0.59
CA ARG A 205 15.15 14.13 1.64
C ARG A 205 16.61 13.77 1.94
N ASP A 206 16.91 12.49 2.16
CA ASP A 206 18.27 12.02 2.47
C ASP A 206 19.25 12.30 1.32
N GLN A 207 18.78 12.22 0.08
CA GLN A 207 19.59 12.50 -1.12
C GLN A 207 19.63 13.99 -1.49
N GLN A 208 18.95 14.86 -0.75
CA GLN A 208 18.84 16.30 -1.05
C GLN A 208 18.28 16.55 -2.46
N LEU A 209 17.38 15.67 -2.92
CA LEU A 209 16.65 15.83 -4.18
C LEU A 209 15.41 16.70 -3.96
N PRO A 210 14.86 17.32 -5.02
CA PRO A 210 13.63 18.09 -4.91
C PRO A 210 12.50 17.24 -4.31
N LEU A 211 11.94 17.70 -3.19
CA LEU A 211 10.79 17.05 -2.54
C LEU A 211 9.50 17.32 -3.30
N PRO A 212 8.52 16.41 -3.25
CA PRO A 212 7.20 16.68 -3.82
C PRO A 212 6.50 17.78 -3.03
N THR A 213 5.52 18.43 -3.67
CA THR A 213 4.63 19.38 -3.01
C THR A 213 3.90 18.75 -1.83
N ALA A 214 3.47 17.49 -1.96
CA ALA A 214 2.84 16.73 -0.91
C ALA A 214 2.99 15.22 -1.12
N ALA A 215 2.76 14.45 -0.06
CA ALA A 215 2.64 13.00 -0.11
C ALA A 215 1.29 12.53 0.46
N ILE A 216 0.72 11.48 -0.14
CA ILE A 216 -0.55 10.89 0.29
C ILE A 216 -0.37 9.39 0.45
N ALA A 217 -0.59 8.86 1.65
CA ALA A 217 -0.50 7.43 1.93
C ALA A 217 -1.86 6.88 2.37
N LEU A 218 -2.42 5.95 1.59
CA LEU A 218 -3.71 5.34 1.88
C LEU A 218 -3.50 4.00 2.56
N SER A 219 -3.95 3.86 3.80
CA SER A 219 -3.81 2.65 4.62
C SER A 219 -2.37 2.06 4.59
N PRO A 220 -1.30 2.86 4.78
CA PRO A 220 0.05 2.37 4.55
C PRO A 220 0.52 1.39 5.61
N SER A 221 1.33 0.41 5.21
CA SER A 221 2.11 -0.37 6.17
C SER A 221 3.36 0.42 6.58
N THR A 222 3.46 0.80 7.85
CA THR A 222 4.59 1.60 8.37
C THR A 222 5.58 0.80 9.21
N ASP A 223 5.19 -0.39 9.68
CA ASP A 223 5.97 -1.25 10.58
C ASP A 223 5.77 -2.75 10.23
N LEU A 224 6.78 -3.34 9.61
CA LEU A 224 6.85 -4.76 9.28
C LEU A 224 7.63 -5.58 10.33
N THR A 225 7.93 -5.04 11.52
CA THR A 225 8.57 -5.83 12.59
C THR A 225 7.65 -6.90 13.18
N LEU A 226 6.36 -6.87 12.82
CA LEU A 226 5.32 -7.84 13.16
C LEU A 226 5.09 -8.01 14.68
N ARG A 227 5.56 -7.06 15.50
CA ARG A 227 5.57 -7.17 16.97
C ARG A 227 4.19 -7.07 17.61
N SER A 228 3.22 -6.44 16.94
CA SER A 228 1.88 -6.17 17.48
C SER A 228 0.74 -6.96 16.83
N LEU A 229 1.01 -7.72 15.76
CA LEU A 229 -0.03 -8.21 14.84
C LEU A 229 -1.21 -8.95 15.47
N ARG A 230 -1.00 -9.75 16.53
CA ARG A 230 -2.07 -10.53 17.18
C ARG A 230 -2.61 -9.93 18.48
N LYS A 231 -2.03 -8.82 18.94
CA LYS A 231 -2.41 -8.17 20.22
C LYS A 231 -3.25 -6.91 20.00
N GLN A 232 -3.57 -6.60 18.76
CA GLN A 232 -4.29 -5.40 18.37
C GLN A 232 -5.79 -5.61 18.59
N PRO A 233 -6.50 -4.60 19.15
CA PRO A 233 -7.95 -4.68 19.36
C PRO A 233 -8.72 -4.86 18.05
N ASN A 234 -8.18 -4.35 16.95
CA ASN A 234 -8.80 -4.35 15.62
C ASN A 234 -8.53 -5.63 14.81
N PHE A 235 -7.91 -6.64 15.42
CA PHE A 235 -7.53 -7.85 14.69
C PHE A 235 -8.73 -8.51 14.02
N TYR A 236 -9.85 -8.62 14.74
CA TYR A 236 -11.07 -9.23 14.24
C TYR A 236 -11.94 -8.30 13.39
N THR A 237 -11.57 -7.03 13.22
CA THR A 237 -12.34 -6.08 12.40
C THR A 237 -11.71 -5.87 11.02
N ASP A 238 -10.47 -6.30 10.80
CA ASP A 238 -9.81 -6.21 9.50
C ASP A 238 -10.12 -7.43 8.62
N VAL A 239 -11.18 -7.33 7.81
CA VAL A 239 -11.66 -8.44 6.96
C VAL A 239 -10.70 -8.81 5.83
N MET A 240 -9.86 -7.86 5.37
CA MET A 240 -8.90 -8.10 4.29
C MET A 240 -7.59 -8.67 4.83
N LEU A 241 -6.96 -7.98 5.79
CA LEU A 241 -5.63 -8.35 6.29
C LEU A 241 -5.71 -9.37 7.43
N GLY A 242 -6.76 -9.33 8.24
CA GLY A 242 -6.88 -10.16 9.44
C GLY A 242 -6.82 -11.65 9.13
N SER A 243 -7.53 -12.11 8.09
CA SER A 243 -7.53 -13.53 7.68
C SER A 243 -6.15 -14.02 7.20
N THR A 244 -5.40 -13.17 6.49
CA THR A 244 -4.03 -13.49 6.05
C THR A 244 -3.07 -13.49 7.23
N ILE A 245 -3.20 -12.50 8.13
CA ILE A 245 -2.36 -12.40 9.32
C ILE A 245 -2.64 -13.55 10.29
N ASP A 246 -3.88 -14.04 10.42
CA ASP A 246 -4.18 -15.19 11.29
C ASP A 246 -3.50 -16.47 10.80
N LYS A 247 -3.51 -16.72 9.48
CA LYS A 247 -2.74 -17.81 8.86
C LYS A 247 -1.24 -17.66 9.14
N LEU A 248 -0.70 -16.44 9.04
CA LEU A 248 0.72 -16.16 9.35
C LEU A 248 1.03 -16.28 10.86
N ALA A 249 0.09 -15.97 11.74
CA ALA A 249 0.27 -16.01 13.18
C ALA A 249 0.33 -17.44 13.75
N ALA A 250 -0.02 -18.45 12.95
CA ALA A 250 0.27 -19.86 13.26
C ALA A 250 1.76 -20.20 13.08
N ILE A 251 2.53 -19.38 12.37
CA ILE A 251 3.98 -19.56 12.20
C ILE A 251 4.70 -19.01 13.44
N PRO A 252 5.64 -19.76 14.06
CA PRO A 252 6.45 -19.25 15.16
C PRO A 252 7.15 -17.93 14.80
N PHE A 253 7.05 -16.93 15.66
CA PHE A 253 7.56 -15.58 15.40
C PHE A 253 9.01 -15.53 14.87
N PRO A 254 9.99 -16.29 15.40
CA PRO A 254 11.35 -16.28 14.84
C PRO A 254 11.42 -16.73 13.38
N LEU A 255 10.58 -17.69 12.97
CA LEU A 255 10.51 -18.17 11.59
C LEU A 255 9.80 -17.17 10.69
N LEU A 256 8.71 -16.56 11.17
CA LEU A 256 8.00 -15.51 10.44
C LEU A 256 8.91 -14.30 10.21
N TRP A 257 9.64 -13.88 11.24
CA TRP A 257 10.60 -12.78 11.17
C TRP A 257 11.77 -13.09 10.22
N ALA A 258 12.34 -14.30 10.30
CA ALA A 258 13.41 -14.72 9.39
C ALA A 258 12.92 -14.82 7.94
N GLY A 259 11.70 -15.32 7.73
CA GLY A 259 11.05 -15.37 6.41
C GLY A 259 10.84 -13.99 5.82
N ALA A 260 10.33 -13.04 6.60
CA ALA A 260 10.19 -11.65 6.19
C ALA A 260 11.56 -11.02 5.83
N ALA A 261 12.58 -11.26 6.66
CA ALA A 261 13.93 -10.76 6.39
C ALA A 261 14.52 -11.32 5.09
N PHE A 262 14.28 -12.61 4.83
CA PHE A 262 14.73 -13.28 3.62
C PHE A 262 14.00 -12.76 2.37
N ALA A 263 12.67 -12.68 2.41
CA ALA A 263 11.84 -12.21 1.30
C ALA A 263 12.18 -10.76 0.90
N MET A 264 12.30 -9.87 1.90
CA MET A 264 12.62 -8.46 1.66
C MET A 264 14.11 -8.22 1.35
N ARG A 265 14.96 -9.23 1.55
CA ARG A 265 16.44 -9.11 1.55
C ARG A 265 16.93 -7.96 2.43
N ALA A 266 16.22 -7.69 3.52
CA ALA A 266 16.47 -6.63 4.46
C ALA A 266 15.81 -6.99 5.79
N LEU A 267 16.43 -6.59 6.91
CA LEU A 267 15.83 -6.82 8.21
C LEU A 267 14.49 -6.06 8.31
N PRO A 268 13.46 -6.61 8.98
CA PRO A 268 12.21 -5.91 9.21
C PRO A 268 12.36 -4.57 9.96
N SER A 269 13.46 -4.39 10.71
CA SER A 269 13.81 -3.14 11.38
C SER A 269 14.50 -2.12 10.47
N ASN A 270 14.78 -2.46 9.21
CA ASN A 270 15.38 -1.53 8.25
C ASN A 270 14.34 -0.47 7.83
N PRO A 271 14.68 0.83 7.83
CA PRO A 271 13.80 1.90 7.34
C PRO A 271 13.25 1.69 5.92
N LEU A 272 13.97 0.95 5.05
CA LEU A 272 13.51 0.59 3.71
C LEU A 272 12.28 -0.34 3.71
N VAL A 273 12.09 -1.09 4.80
CA VAL A 273 11.01 -2.07 4.96
C VAL A 273 9.96 -1.54 5.94
N SER A 274 10.41 -0.87 7.00
CA SER A 274 9.55 -0.25 8.01
C SER A 274 9.86 1.24 8.11
N PRO A 275 9.17 2.11 7.35
CA PRO A 275 9.42 3.55 7.34
C PRO A 275 9.45 4.19 8.73
N ILE A 276 8.69 3.67 9.70
CA ILE A 276 8.70 4.16 11.08
C ILE A 276 10.07 4.12 11.76
N GLN A 277 10.99 3.27 11.28
CA GLN A 277 12.33 3.11 11.85
C GLN A 277 13.30 4.20 11.37
N GLY A 278 12.98 4.92 10.29
CA GLY A 278 13.84 5.97 9.71
C GLY A 278 13.83 7.28 10.51
N ASP A 279 14.67 8.23 10.08
CA ASP A 279 14.54 9.63 10.47
C ASP A 279 13.40 10.25 9.65
N LEU A 280 12.42 10.82 10.34
CA LEU A 280 11.19 11.37 9.76
C LEU A 280 11.16 12.91 9.84
N SER A 281 12.29 13.58 10.08
CA SER A 281 12.40 15.04 10.05
C SER A 281 12.50 15.59 8.62
N GLY A 282 12.00 16.80 8.38
CA GLY A 282 12.15 17.50 7.10
C GLY A 282 11.50 16.80 5.89
N LEU A 283 10.48 15.97 6.14
CA LEU A 283 9.67 15.36 5.07
C LEU A 283 8.62 16.37 4.56
N PRO A 284 8.13 16.22 3.32
CA PRO A 284 7.08 17.09 2.79
C PRO A 284 5.76 16.93 3.57
N PRO A 285 4.82 17.89 3.44
CA PRO A 285 3.45 17.73 3.92
C PRO A 285 2.88 16.38 3.51
N THR A 286 2.44 15.59 4.50
CA THR A 286 2.02 14.21 4.29
C THR A 286 0.64 13.97 4.88
N LEU A 287 -0.30 13.50 4.07
CA LEU A 287 -1.61 13.05 4.51
C LEU A 287 -1.64 11.53 4.56
N ILE A 288 -2.09 10.97 5.69
CA ILE A 288 -2.29 9.54 5.85
C ILE A 288 -3.75 9.25 6.17
N HIS A 289 -4.38 8.46 5.29
CA HIS A 289 -5.71 7.91 5.53
C HIS A 289 -5.59 6.50 6.08
N VAL A 290 -6.40 6.16 7.08
CA VAL A 290 -6.48 4.78 7.58
C VAL A 290 -7.85 4.53 8.20
N SER A 291 -8.39 3.33 8.03
CA SER A 291 -9.63 2.95 8.69
C SER A 291 -9.36 2.55 10.13
N GLU A 292 -10.25 2.93 11.04
CA GLU A 292 -10.18 2.52 12.45
C GLU A 292 -10.37 1.02 12.63
N ALA A 293 -10.92 0.33 11.62
CA ALA A 293 -11.07 -1.11 11.64
C ALA A 293 -9.82 -1.88 11.18
N GLU A 294 -8.83 -1.19 10.63
CA GLU A 294 -7.60 -1.81 10.14
C GLU A 294 -6.63 -2.18 11.26
N LEU A 295 -5.88 -3.24 11.01
CA LEU A 295 -4.73 -3.64 11.82
C LEU A 295 -3.54 -2.68 11.72
N LEU A 296 -3.51 -1.85 10.68
CA LEU A 296 -2.43 -0.91 10.42
C LEU A 296 -2.59 0.40 11.19
N ALA A 297 -3.79 0.72 11.68
CA ALA A 297 -4.12 2.01 12.30
C ALA A 297 -3.17 2.40 13.45
N GLU A 298 -2.85 1.48 14.35
CA GLU A 298 -1.93 1.76 15.47
C GLU A 298 -0.51 2.06 14.97
N ASN A 299 -0.03 1.34 13.97
CA ASN A 299 1.30 1.55 13.40
C ASN A 299 1.38 2.88 12.64
N VAL A 300 0.30 3.27 11.96
CA VAL A 300 0.17 4.60 11.35
C VAL A 300 0.21 5.68 12.44
N GLN A 301 -0.56 5.53 13.51
CA GLN A 301 -0.55 6.49 14.63
C GLN A 301 0.84 6.66 15.23
N ARG A 302 1.58 5.57 15.44
CA ARG A 302 2.97 5.62 15.93
C ARG A 302 3.90 6.35 14.96
N TYR A 303 3.75 6.14 13.66
CA TYR A 303 4.51 6.84 12.62
C TYR A 303 4.24 8.34 12.66
N VAL A 304 2.96 8.73 12.69
CA VAL A 304 2.50 10.13 12.71
C VAL A 304 3.01 10.86 13.94
N THR A 305 2.85 10.26 15.14
CA THR A 305 3.35 10.84 16.39
C THR A 305 4.86 11.06 16.33
N LYS A 306 5.63 10.10 15.81
CA LYS A 306 7.08 10.24 15.66
C LYS A 306 7.45 11.35 14.68
N ALA A 307 6.83 11.40 13.51
CA ALA A 307 7.10 12.40 12.49
C ALA A 307 6.74 13.82 12.97
N GLN A 308 5.60 14.01 13.63
CA GLN A 308 5.22 15.29 14.24
C GLN A 308 6.20 15.72 15.32
N ALA A 309 6.64 14.80 16.19
CA ALA A 309 7.67 15.08 17.20
C ALA A 309 9.03 15.47 16.58
N GLN A 310 9.27 15.09 15.33
CA GLN A 310 10.46 15.47 14.54
C GLN A 310 10.22 16.68 13.63
N GLY A 311 9.08 17.36 13.76
CA GLY A 311 8.78 18.60 13.05
C GLY A 311 8.23 18.42 11.63
N THR A 312 7.91 17.20 11.21
CA THR A 312 7.29 16.97 9.90
C THR A 312 5.78 17.26 9.93
N PRO A 313 5.24 18.02 8.95
CA PRO A 313 3.82 18.31 8.84
C PRO A 313 3.05 17.09 8.29
N VAL A 314 2.86 16.08 9.14
CA VAL A 314 2.04 14.90 8.82
C VAL A 314 0.69 14.97 9.52
N GLU A 315 -0.35 14.64 8.78
CA GLU A 315 -1.73 14.54 9.27
C GLU A 315 -2.26 13.13 9.10
N MET A 316 -2.98 12.65 10.11
CA MET A 316 -3.70 11.38 10.07
C MET A 316 -5.19 11.67 10.05
N ARG A 317 -5.92 11.02 9.14
CA ARG A 317 -7.37 11.05 9.06
C ARG A 317 -7.91 9.63 9.16
N THR A 318 -8.89 9.45 10.04
CA THR A 318 -9.48 8.14 10.30
C THR A 318 -10.93 8.08 9.85
N TRP A 319 -11.33 6.91 9.37
CA TRP A 319 -12.72 6.60 9.08
C TRP A 319 -13.17 5.37 9.88
N PRO A 320 -14.32 5.42 10.55
CA PRO A 320 -14.86 4.27 11.25
C PRO A 320 -15.40 3.24 10.24
N ASN A 321 -15.27 1.95 10.57
CA ASN A 321 -15.94 0.83 9.89
C ASN A 321 -15.67 0.71 8.37
N MET A 322 -14.54 1.21 7.89
CA MET A 322 -14.13 1.06 6.49
C MET A 322 -13.23 -0.16 6.28
N VAL A 323 -13.32 -0.79 5.11
CA VAL A 323 -12.35 -1.81 4.69
C VAL A 323 -10.99 -1.19 4.38
N HIS A 324 -9.93 -2.00 4.40
CA HIS A 324 -8.59 -1.58 3.99
C HIS A 324 -8.61 -1.01 2.56
N VAL A 325 -8.05 0.19 2.37
CA VAL A 325 -8.07 0.95 1.10
C VAL A 325 -9.49 1.09 0.52
N TRP A 326 -10.45 1.57 1.33
CA TRP A 326 -11.83 1.76 0.89
C TRP A 326 -11.97 2.72 -0.31
N HIS A 327 -10.94 3.52 -0.59
CA HIS A 327 -10.81 4.37 -1.77
C HIS A 327 -11.00 3.62 -3.09
N LEU A 328 -10.65 2.33 -3.16
CA LEU A 328 -10.84 1.50 -4.37
C LEU A 328 -12.32 1.39 -4.78
N PHE A 329 -13.25 1.57 -3.84
CA PHE A 329 -14.67 1.40 -4.08
C PHE A 329 -15.38 2.73 -4.39
N THR A 330 -14.67 3.71 -4.95
CA THR A 330 -15.31 4.88 -5.58
C THR A 330 -16.00 4.47 -6.90
N PRO A 331 -17.19 5.03 -7.22
CA PRO A 331 -18.02 5.93 -6.41
C PRO A 331 -19.04 5.18 -5.54
N LEU A 332 -18.97 3.85 -5.45
CA LEU A 332 -19.93 3.00 -4.73
C LEU A 332 -20.05 3.39 -3.25
N LEU A 333 -18.93 3.67 -2.57
CA LEU A 333 -18.91 4.16 -1.20
C LEU A 333 -18.89 5.69 -1.14
N SER A 334 -19.86 6.28 -0.45
CA SER A 334 -19.86 7.72 -0.15
C SER A 334 -18.63 8.14 0.67
N GLU A 335 -18.14 7.27 1.53
CA GLU A 335 -16.98 7.48 2.39
C GLU A 335 -15.68 7.46 1.60
N ALA A 336 -15.64 6.75 0.47
CA ALA A 336 -14.52 6.85 -0.48
C ALA A 336 -14.51 8.23 -1.13
N GLU A 337 -15.67 8.74 -1.57
CA GLU A 337 -15.79 10.09 -2.12
C GLU A 337 -15.44 11.18 -1.11
N ALA A 338 -15.90 11.05 0.14
CA ALA A 338 -15.54 11.95 1.23
C ALA A 338 -14.02 11.95 1.48
N ALA A 339 -13.37 10.78 1.42
CA ALA A 339 -11.92 10.70 1.55
C ALA A 339 -11.18 11.36 0.37
N PHE A 340 -11.67 11.24 -0.87
CA PHE A 340 -11.08 11.98 -1.99
C PHE A 340 -11.28 13.49 -1.85
N GLN A 341 -12.41 13.95 -1.34
CA GLN A 341 -12.64 15.37 -1.06
C GLN A 341 -11.67 15.90 0.01
N ASP A 342 -11.40 15.12 1.07
CA ASP A 342 -10.42 15.48 2.10
C ASP A 342 -9.00 15.59 1.51
N ILE A 343 -8.60 14.67 0.62
CA ILE A 343 -7.34 14.78 -0.14
C ILE A 343 -7.28 16.10 -0.93
N GLY A 344 -8.37 16.48 -1.59
CA GLY A 344 -8.44 17.72 -2.35
C GLY A 344 -8.25 18.95 -1.46
N ALA A 345 -8.98 18.98 -0.34
CA ALA A 345 -8.88 20.06 0.64
C ALA A 345 -7.48 20.18 1.25
N PHE A 346 -6.83 19.05 1.55
CA PHE A 346 -5.45 19.02 2.03
C PHE A 346 -4.46 19.62 1.01
N LEU A 347 -4.59 19.25 -0.26
CA LEU A 347 -3.72 19.80 -1.32
C LEU A 347 -3.97 21.30 -1.53
N ASP A 348 -5.23 21.73 -1.54
CA ASP A 348 -5.59 23.15 -1.66
C ASP A 348 -4.96 23.99 -0.53
N LEU A 349 -4.95 23.48 0.71
CA LEU A 349 -4.31 24.16 1.84
C LEU A 349 -2.80 24.36 1.62
N ILE A 350 -2.12 23.34 1.09
CA ILE A 350 -0.67 23.39 0.82
C ILE A 350 -0.36 24.38 -0.31
N GLU A 351 -1.13 24.33 -1.40
CA GLU A 351 -0.93 25.23 -2.52
C GLU A 351 -1.14 26.70 -2.13
N ASN A 352 -2.17 26.96 -1.33
CA ASN A 352 -2.42 28.30 -0.80
C ASN A 352 -1.30 28.76 0.13
N ALA A 353 -0.80 27.89 1.03
CA ALA A 353 0.32 28.22 1.92
C ALA A 353 1.60 28.58 1.15
N ASN A 354 1.92 27.83 0.09
CA ASN A 354 3.08 28.10 -0.76
C ASN A 354 2.96 29.43 -1.52
N CYS A 355 1.75 29.77 -2.01
CA CYS A 355 1.50 31.05 -2.66
C CYS A 355 1.79 32.24 -1.73
N TYR A 356 1.46 32.12 -0.44
CA TYR A 356 1.73 33.17 0.55
C TYR A 356 3.22 33.34 0.87
N GLN A 357 4.01 32.27 0.83
CA GLN A 357 5.45 32.33 1.10
C GLN A 357 6.28 32.85 -0.08
N SER A 358 5.74 32.79 -1.30
CA SER A 358 6.38 33.27 -2.54
C SER A 358 6.16 34.76 -2.87
N ARG A 359 5.40 35.49 -2.04
CA ARG A 359 5.17 36.94 -2.13
C ARG A 359 5.99 37.67 -1.08
#